data_AF-A0A124HPK5-F1
#
_entry.id   AF-A0A124HPK5-F1
#
_cell.length_a   1.000
_cell.length_b   1.000
_cell.length_c   1.000
_cell.angle_alpha   90.00
_cell.angle_beta   90.00
_cell.angle_gamma   90.00
#
_symmetry.space_group_name_H-M   'P 1'
#
loop_
_entity.id
_entity.type
_entity.pdbx_description
1 polymer ?
#
loop_
_entity_poly.entity_id
_entity_poly.type
_entity_poly.pdbx_seq_one_letter_code
_entity_poly.pdbx_strand_id
1 'polypeptide(L)'
;MSEIETRVCIDDTLGPYDARLDPGRRWNGFLMPRFTLDTVRRLSVRTLELADEYGYDSVETVHVIDGYSDSPSSVHFIEGGTDREGNPRGAVAHIRWPFLDEDPDRAVSFFTGRPGAQVKPVEPAAVGVRRTVVFTMSWQWWEEDRGAEGIADVYQPDDECRYGIGGGSWCWHFAGWWCACGRDNDWHVLKCPSCELPRDAQPAKTT
;
A
#
# COMPACT_ATOMS: atom_id res chain seq x y z
N MET A 1 11.30 -16.53 11.82
CA MET A 1 12.24 -15.92 12.79
C MET A 1 11.44 -14.91 13.61
N SER A 2 12.01 -14.15 14.53
CA SER A 2 11.26 -13.03 15.12
C SER A 2 11.10 -11.90 14.09
N GLU A 3 9.99 -11.17 14.17
CA GLU A 3 9.84 -9.95 13.39
C GLU A 3 10.89 -8.90 13.79
N ILE A 4 11.25 -8.04 12.83
CA ILE A 4 12.19 -6.93 13.01
C ILE A 4 11.56 -5.62 12.55
N GLU A 5 11.97 -4.52 13.18
CA GLU A 5 11.72 -3.16 12.67
C GLU A 5 12.86 -2.78 11.71
N THR A 6 12.50 -2.32 10.51
CA THR A 6 13.44 -2.00 9.44
C THR A 6 12.88 -0.91 8.53
N ARG A 7 13.62 -0.57 7.48
CA ARG A 7 13.08 0.11 6.30
C ARG A 7 13.08 -0.79 5.08
N VAL A 8 12.10 -0.60 4.21
CA VAL A 8 11.96 -1.30 2.93
C VAL A 8 11.73 -0.32 1.79
N CYS A 9 12.11 -0.73 0.58
CA CYS A 9 11.87 0.01 -0.65
C CYS A 9 11.55 -0.93 -1.82
N ILE A 10 10.97 -0.37 -2.88
CA ILE A 10 10.95 -0.94 -4.21
C ILE A 10 11.74 0.03 -5.08
N ASP A 11 12.88 -0.47 -5.53
CA ASP A 11 13.94 0.27 -6.21
C ASP A 11 14.13 1.68 -5.61
N ASP A 12 14.30 2.67 -6.48
CA ASP A 12 14.42 4.09 -6.10
C ASP A 12 13.06 4.82 -6.15
N THR A 13 11.95 4.11 -6.38
CA THR A 13 10.64 4.72 -6.69
C THR A 13 9.69 4.76 -5.49
N LEU A 14 9.76 3.76 -4.63
CA LEU A 14 8.94 3.63 -3.43
C LEU A 14 9.81 3.39 -2.19
N GLY A 15 9.75 4.34 -1.26
CA GLY A 15 10.45 4.27 0.01
C GLY A 15 11.69 5.15 0.06
N PRO A 16 12.57 4.96 1.05
CA PRO A 16 12.46 3.94 2.10
C PRO A 16 11.30 4.22 3.09
N TYR A 17 10.57 3.18 3.46
CA TYR A 17 9.48 3.25 4.43
C TYR A 17 9.76 2.39 5.67
N ASP A 18 9.45 2.91 6.85
CA ASP A 18 9.52 2.15 8.10
C ASP A 18 8.48 1.02 8.07
N ALA A 19 8.91 -0.20 8.41
CA ALA A 19 8.09 -1.41 8.36
C ALA A 19 8.51 -2.43 9.41
N ARG A 20 7.55 -3.28 9.78
CA ARG A 20 7.79 -4.48 10.58
C ARG A 20 7.59 -5.73 9.73
N LEU A 21 8.50 -6.71 9.81
CA LEU A 21 8.42 -7.94 9.02
C LEU A 21 9.23 -9.10 9.61
N ASP A 22 8.88 -10.34 9.27
CA ASP A 22 9.75 -11.52 9.42
C ASP A 22 10.63 -11.67 8.17
N PRO A 23 11.97 -11.55 8.25
CA PRO A 23 12.87 -11.68 7.09
C PRO A 23 12.79 -13.03 6.38
N GLY A 24 12.30 -14.07 7.07
CA GLY A 24 12.10 -15.40 6.51
C GLY A 24 10.75 -15.58 5.81
N ARG A 25 9.78 -14.70 6.07
CA ARG A 25 8.47 -14.73 5.39
C ARG A 25 8.57 -13.93 4.09
N ARG A 26 8.74 -14.66 3.00
CA ARG A 26 8.94 -14.08 1.66
C ARG A 26 7.91 -14.58 0.67
N TRP A 27 7.53 -13.71 -0.25
CA TRP A 27 6.72 -14.06 -1.42
C TRP A 27 7.59 -13.92 -2.66
N ASN A 28 7.78 -15.02 -3.41
CA ASN A 28 8.66 -15.07 -4.58
C ASN A 28 10.07 -14.47 -4.35
N GLY A 29 10.62 -14.64 -3.14
CA GLY A 29 11.91 -14.07 -2.73
C GLY A 29 11.86 -12.64 -2.18
N PHE A 30 10.76 -11.91 -2.37
CA PHE A 30 10.55 -10.55 -1.87
C PHE A 30 10.02 -10.50 -0.44
N LEU A 31 10.28 -9.39 0.25
CA LEU A 31 9.82 -9.16 1.61
C LEU A 31 8.30 -8.95 1.66
N MET A 32 7.70 -9.29 2.79
CA MET A 32 6.28 -9.03 3.08
C MET A 32 6.15 -8.06 4.26
N PRO A 33 6.39 -6.76 4.06
CA PRO A 33 6.34 -5.75 5.11
C PRO A 33 4.92 -5.49 5.62
N ARG A 34 4.84 -5.11 6.89
CA ARG A 34 3.65 -4.50 7.50
C ARG A 34 3.90 -3.04 7.83
N PHE A 35 3.00 -2.19 7.38
CA PHE A 35 3.13 -0.73 7.47
C PHE A 35 2.11 -0.13 8.43
N THR A 36 2.51 0.91 9.16
CA THR A 36 1.56 1.75 9.90
C THR A 36 0.61 2.45 8.94
N LEU A 37 -0.60 2.84 9.40
CA LEU A 37 -1.56 3.56 8.56
C LEU A 37 -0.98 4.83 7.93
N ASP A 38 -0.16 5.59 8.65
CA ASP A 38 0.48 6.78 8.09
C ASP A 38 1.47 6.46 6.97
N THR A 39 2.14 5.31 7.05
CA THR A 39 2.99 4.82 5.96
C THR A 39 2.16 4.38 4.77
N VAL A 40 1.02 3.70 5.00
CA VAL A 40 0.06 3.36 3.94
C VAL A 40 -0.49 4.61 3.24
N ARG A 41 -0.79 5.68 3.97
CA ARG A 41 -1.22 6.95 3.36
C ARG A 41 -0.14 7.57 2.48
N ARG A 42 1.13 7.51 2.91
CA ARG A 42 2.26 7.94 2.07
C ARG A 42 2.41 7.07 0.83
N LEU A 43 2.23 5.76 0.95
CA LEU A 43 2.21 4.82 -0.18
C LEU A 43 1.07 5.16 -1.15
N SER A 44 -0.13 5.42 -0.64
CA SER A 44 -1.29 5.80 -1.45
C SER A 44 -0.99 7.03 -2.30
N VAL A 45 -0.54 8.13 -1.68
CA VAL A 45 -0.15 9.35 -2.42
C VAL A 45 0.93 9.03 -3.46
N ARG A 46 1.99 8.32 -3.08
CA ARG A 46 3.11 8.06 -3.99
C ARG A 46 2.72 7.17 -5.16
N THR A 47 1.90 6.15 -4.95
CA THR A 47 1.45 5.26 -6.03
C THR A 47 0.52 5.96 -7.01
N LEU A 48 -0.30 6.91 -6.54
CA LEU A 48 -1.11 7.77 -7.42
C LEU A 48 -0.23 8.72 -8.25
N GLU A 49 0.79 9.35 -7.64
CA GLU A 49 1.77 10.15 -8.38
C GLU A 49 2.48 9.35 -9.47
N LEU A 50 2.90 8.12 -9.15
CA LEU A 50 3.55 7.22 -10.11
C LEU A 50 2.59 6.80 -11.23
N ALA A 51 1.31 6.55 -10.91
CA ALA A 51 0.30 6.22 -11.90
C ALA A 51 0.00 7.40 -12.84
N ASP A 52 0.02 8.63 -12.33
CA ASP A 52 -0.11 9.84 -13.15
C ASP A 52 1.13 10.05 -14.04
N GLU A 53 2.33 9.71 -13.56
CA GLU A 53 3.59 9.87 -14.31
C GLU A 53 3.79 8.78 -15.37
N TYR A 54 3.53 7.51 -15.04
CA TYR A 54 3.86 6.35 -15.85
C TYR A 54 2.65 5.62 -16.45
N GLY A 55 1.45 6.10 -16.16
CA GLY A 55 0.19 5.47 -16.52
C GLY A 55 -0.25 4.43 -15.49
N TYR A 56 -1.56 4.39 -15.24
CA TYR A 56 -2.19 3.47 -14.28
C TYR A 56 -1.98 1.99 -14.65
N ASP A 57 -1.88 1.66 -15.94
CA ASP A 57 -1.64 0.28 -16.39
C ASP A 57 -0.18 -0.19 -16.14
N SER A 58 0.68 0.68 -15.58
CA SER A 58 2.06 0.36 -15.20
C SER A 58 2.27 0.31 -13.68
N VAL A 59 1.29 0.77 -12.89
CA VAL A 59 1.45 1.01 -11.44
C VAL A 59 0.22 0.50 -10.71
N GLU A 60 0.42 -0.41 -9.77
CA GLU A 60 -0.62 -0.77 -8.80
C GLU A 60 -0.83 0.41 -7.83
N THR A 61 -2.07 0.88 -7.68
CA THR A 61 -2.37 2.02 -6.81
C THR A 61 -2.93 1.59 -5.47
N VAL A 62 -2.45 2.22 -4.38
CA VAL A 62 -2.94 2.00 -3.02
C VAL A 62 -3.99 3.07 -2.71
N HIS A 63 -5.11 2.67 -2.12
CA HIS A 63 -6.22 3.55 -1.74
C HIS A 63 -6.52 3.42 -0.26
N VAL A 64 -6.82 4.55 0.37
CA VAL A 64 -7.17 4.64 1.78
C VAL A 64 -8.45 5.44 1.91
N ILE A 65 -9.49 4.82 2.46
CA ILE A 65 -10.79 5.45 2.66
C ILE A 65 -11.14 5.41 4.14
N ASP A 66 -11.43 6.58 4.71
CA ASP A 66 -11.80 6.74 6.11
C ASP A 66 -13.32 6.84 6.29
N GLY A 67 -13.81 6.31 7.41
CA GLY A 67 -15.20 6.37 7.83
C GLY A 67 -15.36 6.08 9.32
N TYR A 68 -16.59 5.75 9.73
CA TYR A 68 -16.90 5.40 11.12
C TYR A 68 -17.80 4.18 11.17
N SER A 69 -17.69 3.39 12.24
CA SER A 69 -18.46 2.14 12.42
C SER A 69 -19.98 2.31 12.35
N ASP A 70 -20.49 3.50 12.66
CA ASP A 70 -21.92 3.85 12.62
C ASP A 70 -22.34 4.59 11.34
N SER A 71 -21.41 4.81 10.41
CA SER A 71 -21.71 5.48 9.16
C SER A 71 -22.62 4.63 8.27
N PRO A 72 -23.56 5.24 7.52
CA PRO A 72 -24.24 4.54 6.44
C PRO A 72 -23.20 4.09 5.41
N SER A 73 -23.55 3.09 4.57
CA SER A 73 -22.67 2.69 3.48
C SER A 73 -22.25 3.89 2.62
N SER A 74 -20.99 3.90 2.20
CA SER A 74 -20.42 4.91 1.32
C SER A 74 -19.98 4.30 0.01
N VAL A 75 -20.01 5.10 -1.06
CA VAL A 75 -19.58 4.68 -2.39
C VAL A 75 -18.53 5.67 -2.89
N HIS A 76 -17.45 5.16 -3.45
CA HIS A 76 -16.29 5.94 -3.90
C HIS A 76 -15.93 5.56 -5.32
N PHE A 77 -15.78 6.55 -6.18
CA PHE A 77 -15.28 6.33 -7.54
C PHE A 77 -13.76 6.46 -7.53
N ILE A 78 -13.09 5.45 -8.08
CA ILE A 78 -11.64 5.36 -8.18
C ILE A 78 -11.30 5.45 -9.66
N GLU A 79 -10.66 6.54 -10.05
CA GLU A 79 -10.17 6.73 -11.41
C GLU A 79 -8.90 5.90 -11.63
N GLY A 80 -8.78 5.31 -12.83
CA GLY A 80 -7.55 4.65 -13.23
C GLY A 80 -7.73 3.71 -14.41
N GLY A 81 -6.59 3.30 -14.96
CA GLY A 81 -6.44 2.37 -16.08
C GLY A 81 -7.00 2.88 -17.40
N THR A 82 -6.65 2.18 -18.48
CA THR A 82 -7.31 2.35 -19.77
C THR A 82 -7.79 1.01 -20.33
N ASP A 83 -8.81 1.04 -21.18
CA ASP A 83 -9.16 -0.14 -21.97
C ASP A 83 -8.23 -0.31 -23.19
N ARG A 84 -8.46 -1.36 -23.99
CA ARG A 84 -7.66 -1.63 -25.19
C ARG A 84 -7.75 -0.52 -26.25
N GLU A 85 -8.77 0.32 -26.18
CA GLU A 85 -8.99 1.45 -27.09
C GLU A 85 -8.40 2.75 -26.51
N GLY A 86 -7.85 2.71 -25.29
CA GLY A 86 -7.28 3.86 -24.59
C GLY A 86 -8.33 4.69 -23.84
N ASN A 87 -9.58 4.22 -23.71
CA ASN A 87 -10.59 4.95 -22.96
C ASN A 87 -10.32 4.81 -21.44
N PRO A 88 -10.50 5.88 -20.65
CA PRO A 88 -10.35 5.80 -19.19
C PRO A 88 -11.25 4.74 -18.57
N ARG A 89 -10.74 4.02 -17.58
CA ARG A 89 -11.53 3.13 -16.73
C ARG A 89 -11.78 3.78 -15.37
N GLY A 90 -12.62 3.12 -14.58
CA GLY A 90 -12.84 3.48 -13.19
C GLY A 90 -13.46 2.32 -12.43
N ALA A 91 -13.16 2.25 -11.15
CA ALA A 91 -13.75 1.31 -10.22
C ALA A 91 -14.68 2.05 -9.25
N VAL A 92 -15.70 1.36 -8.76
CA VAL A 92 -16.58 1.86 -7.71
C VAL A 92 -16.38 0.98 -6.49
N ALA A 93 -15.84 1.55 -5.42
CA ALA A 93 -15.73 0.89 -4.12
C ALA A 93 -16.97 1.22 -3.28
N HIS A 94 -17.76 0.21 -2.93
CA HIS A 94 -18.88 0.30 -1.99
C HIS A 94 -18.44 -0.27 -0.65
N ILE A 95 -18.42 0.59 0.37
CA ILE A 95 -18.03 0.23 1.74
C ILE A 95 -19.26 0.26 2.62
N ARG A 96 -19.53 -0.86 3.28
CA ARG A 96 -20.63 -1.04 4.24
C ARG A 96 -20.06 -0.99 5.65
N TRP A 97 -19.81 0.21 6.17
CA TRP A 97 -19.12 0.44 7.45
C TRP A 97 -19.62 -0.38 8.64
N PRO A 98 -20.95 -0.58 8.82
CA PRO A 98 -21.45 -1.37 9.95
C PRO A 98 -21.00 -2.83 9.93
N PHE A 99 -20.65 -3.38 8.76
CA PHE A 99 -20.22 -4.77 8.61
C PHE A 99 -18.70 -4.96 8.63
N LEU A 100 -17.91 -3.88 8.69
CA LEU A 100 -16.45 -3.97 8.56
C LEU A 100 -15.79 -4.79 9.67
N ASP A 101 -16.35 -4.75 10.88
CA ASP A 101 -15.85 -5.53 12.03
C ASP A 101 -16.39 -6.96 12.06
N GLU A 102 -17.53 -7.22 11.39
CA GLU A 102 -18.20 -8.52 11.39
C GLU A 102 -17.70 -9.42 10.27
N ASP A 103 -17.59 -8.87 9.07
CA ASP A 103 -17.20 -9.57 7.85
C ASP A 103 -16.49 -8.58 6.89
N PRO A 104 -15.20 -8.29 7.12
CA PRO A 104 -14.44 -7.31 6.35
C PRO A 104 -14.41 -7.62 4.84
N ASP A 105 -14.37 -8.90 4.48
CA ASP A 105 -14.32 -9.34 3.08
C ASP A 105 -15.65 -9.04 2.36
N ARG A 106 -16.78 -9.11 3.07
CA ARG A 106 -18.10 -8.71 2.55
C ARG A 106 -18.44 -7.24 2.80
N ALA A 107 -17.68 -6.53 3.62
CA ALA A 107 -17.93 -5.12 3.90
C ALA A 107 -17.55 -4.22 2.71
N VAL A 108 -16.62 -4.67 1.87
CA VAL A 108 -16.16 -3.95 0.68
C VAL A 108 -16.60 -4.71 -0.57
N SER A 109 -17.09 -4.00 -1.58
CA SER A 109 -17.41 -4.58 -2.88
C SER A 109 -16.99 -3.62 -3.98
N PHE A 110 -16.50 -4.16 -5.10
CA PHE A 110 -16.00 -3.39 -6.22
C PHE A 110 -16.88 -3.61 -7.46
N PHE A 111 -17.11 -2.54 -8.21
CA PHE A 111 -17.88 -2.59 -9.45
C PHE A 111 -17.16 -1.83 -10.55
N THR A 112 -17.33 -2.24 -11.80
CA THR A 112 -16.87 -1.46 -12.95
C THR A 112 -17.64 -0.15 -13.02
N GLY A 113 -16.92 0.95 -12.88
CA GLY A 113 -17.43 2.31 -13.03
C GLY A 113 -17.58 2.67 -14.50
N ARG A 114 -18.63 3.43 -14.83
CA ARG A 114 -18.71 4.08 -16.14
C ARG A 114 -17.89 5.37 -16.10
N PRO A 115 -17.10 5.67 -17.13
CA PRO A 115 -16.41 6.96 -17.23
C PRO A 115 -17.40 8.13 -17.07
N GLY A 116 -17.05 9.10 -16.22
CA GLY A 116 -17.92 10.25 -15.93
C GLY A 116 -19.11 9.96 -15.00
N ALA A 117 -19.20 8.77 -14.41
CA ALA A 117 -20.19 8.49 -13.38
C ALA A 117 -19.93 9.36 -12.14
N GLN A 118 -20.87 10.24 -11.81
CA GLN A 118 -20.83 10.97 -10.55
C GLN A 118 -21.38 10.07 -9.44
N VAL A 119 -20.50 9.56 -8.60
CA VAL A 119 -20.88 9.02 -7.30
C VAL A 119 -20.89 10.18 -6.32
N LYS A 120 -22.05 10.48 -5.72
CA LYS A 120 -22.08 11.44 -4.61
C LYS A 120 -21.48 10.76 -3.39
N PRO A 121 -20.36 11.26 -2.83
CA PRO A 121 -19.86 10.76 -1.57
C PRO A 121 -20.93 11.00 -0.51
N VAL A 122 -21.23 9.98 0.28
CA VAL A 122 -22.01 10.14 1.51
C VAL A 122 -21.00 10.45 2.60
N GLU A 123 -21.08 11.65 3.16
CA GLU A 123 -20.20 12.01 4.27
C GLU A 123 -20.45 11.05 5.45
N PRO A 124 -19.38 10.54 6.09
CA PRO A 124 -19.51 9.68 7.25
C PRO A 124 -20.23 10.40 8.41
N ALA A 125 -21.08 9.69 9.15
CA ALA A 125 -21.61 10.20 10.41
C ALA A 125 -20.46 10.23 11.43
N ALA A 126 -20.07 11.41 11.90
CA ALA A 126 -18.83 11.61 12.68
C ALA A 126 -18.92 11.23 14.18
N VAL A 127 -19.72 10.22 14.54
CA VAL A 127 -20.00 9.89 15.97
C VAL A 127 -19.43 8.53 16.41
N GLY A 128 -19.28 7.56 15.51
CA GLY A 128 -18.79 6.23 15.83
C GLY A 128 -17.27 6.09 15.95
N VAL A 129 -16.80 4.84 16.07
CA VAL A 129 -15.36 4.56 16.13
C VAL A 129 -14.79 4.70 14.72
N ARG A 130 -13.68 5.43 14.57
CA ARG A 130 -13.01 5.62 13.27
C ARG A 130 -12.63 4.27 12.66
N ARG A 131 -12.85 4.15 11.36
CA ARG A 131 -12.51 2.98 10.55
C ARG A 131 -11.78 3.45 9.31
N THR A 132 -10.94 2.56 8.79
CA THR A 132 -10.20 2.79 7.56
C THR A 132 -10.23 1.51 6.74
N VAL A 133 -10.57 1.64 5.46
CA VAL A 133 -10.43 0.59 4.47
C VAL A 133 -9.20 0.90 3.64
N VAL A 134 -8.32 -0.09 3.51
CA VAL A 134 -7.14 -0.04 2.65
C VAL A 134 -7.28 -1.10 1.58
N PHE A 135 -7.08 -0.72 0.32
CA PHE A 135 -7.07 -1.67 -0.79
C PHE A 135 -6.10 -1.24 -1.87
N THR A 136 -5.70 -2.16 -2.73
CA THR A 136 -4.98 -1.84 -3.97
C THR A 136 -5.84 -2.06 -5.20
N MET A 137 -5.46 -1.42 -6.30
CA MET A 137 -6.04 -1.62 -7.63
C MET A 137 -4.92 -1.96 -8.62
N SER A 138 -4.93 -3.18 -9.14
CA SER A 138 -3.97 -3.67 -10.14
C SER A 138 -4.50 -3.49 -11.55
N TRP A 139 -4.51 -2.25 -12.05
CA TRP A 139 -5.11 -1.87 -13.34
C TRP A 139 -4.62 -2.71 -14.53
N GLN A 140 -3.35 -3.09 -14.52
CA GLN A 140 -2.70 -3.91 -15.55
C GLN A 140 -3.34 -5.29 -15.72
N TRP A 141 -4.03 -5.79 -14.69
CA TRP A 141 -4.70 -7.09 -14.69
C TRP A 141 -6.21 -6.99 -14.92
N TRP A 142 -6.70 -5.83 -15.36
CA TRP A 142 -8.13 -5.63 -15.58
C TRP A 142 -8.62 -6.40 -16.80
N GLU A 143 -9.31 -7.51 -16.52
CA GLU A 143 -10.06 -8.32 -17.48
C GLU A 143 -11.54 -7.89 -17.51
N GLU A 144 -12.16 -7.84 -18.71
CA GLU A 144 -13.54 -7.35 -18.87
C GLU A 144 -14.58 -8.21 -18.14
N ASP A 145 -14.34 -9.52 -18.04
CA ASP A 145 -15.23 -10.50 -17.41
C ASP A 145 -15.15 -10.49 -15.88
N ARG A 146 -14.00 -10.12 -15.31
CA ARG A 146 -13.83 -9.97 -13.85
C ARG A 146 -14.11 -8.55 -13.36
N GLY A 147 -13.86 -7.54 -14.19
CA GLY A 147 -14.05 -6.14 -13.84
C GLY A 147 -13.22 -5.69 -12.63
N ALA A 148 -13.68 -4.64 -11.94
CA ALA A 148 -12.99 -4.03 -10.81
C ALA A 148 -12.71 -5.00 -9.64
N GLU A 149 -13.61 -5.95 -9.40
CA GLU A 149 -13.47 -6.94 -8.32
C GLU A 149 -12.28 -7.88 -8.57
N GLY A 150 -11.96 -8.17 -9.82
CA GLY A 150 -10.84 -9.05 -10.19
C GLY A 150 -9.45 -8.45 -9.98
N ILE A 151 -9.36 -7.15 -9.70
CA ILE A 151 -8.07 -6.43 -9.59
C ILE A 151 -7.91 -5.70 -8.27
N ALA A 152 -8.87 -5.84 -7.35
CA ALA A 152 -8.88 -5.15 -6.08
C ALA A 152 -8.54 -6.11 -4.95
N ASP A 153 -7.53 -5.77 -4.14
CA ASP A 153 -7.16 -6.53 -2.95
C ASP A 153 -7.36 -5.67 -1.70
N VAL A 154 -8.21 -6.13 -0.77
CA VAL A 154 -8.47 -5.44 0.50
C VAL A 154 -7.49 -5.91 1.57
N TYR A 155 -6.87 -4.97 2.27
CA TYR A 155 -5.89 -5.25 3.31
C TYR A 155 -6.48 -4.99 4.69
N GLN A 156 -6.57 -6.05 5.48
CA GLN A 156 -6.93 -5.94 6.90
C GLN A 156 -5.69 -5.61 7.74
N PRO A 157 -5.82 -4.73 8.74
CA PRO A 157 -4.74 -4.48 9.69
C PRO A 157 -4.56 -5.67 10.64
N ASP A 158 -3.34 -5.84 11.17
CA ASP A 158 -3.10 -6.71 12.32
C ASP A 158 -3.54 -6.07 13.64
N ASP A 159 -3.28 -6.76 14.75
CA ASP A 159 -3.59 -6.32 16.12
C ASP A 159 -2.83 -5.05 16.55
N GLU A 160 -1.77 -4.67 15.84
CA GLU A 160 -1.01 -3.43 16.02
C GLU A 160 -1.43 -2.34 15.01
N CYS A 161 -2.55 -2.52 14.31
CA CYS A 161 -3.03 -1.60 13.28
C CYS A 161 -2.05 -1.43 12.09
N ARG A 162 -1.33 -2.50 11.71
CA ARG A 162 -0.41 -2.50 10.56
C ARG A 162 -0.94 -3.31 9.39
N TYR A 163 -0.72 -2.80 8.18
CA TYR A 163 -1.25 -3.37 6.94
C TYR A 163 -0.15 -4.11 6.19
N GLY A 164 -0.40 -5.39 5.88
CA GLY A 164 0.53 -6.23 5.13
C GLY A 164 0.45 -5.99 3.62
N ILE A 165 0.93 -4.83 3.16
CA ILE A 165 0.95 -4.48 1.73
C ILE A 165 2.22 -5.06 1.10
N GLY A 166 2.17 -6.34 0.72
CA GLY A 166 3.27 -7.04 0.07
C GLY A 166 2.85 -8.39 -0.51
N GLY A 167 3.68 -8.94 -1.40
CA GLY A 167 3.31 -10.09 -2.25
C GLY A 167 2.67 -9.65 -3.56
N GLY A 168 2.30 -10.56 -4.46
CA GLY A 168 1.68 -10.19 -5.74
C GLY A 168 2.61 -9.37 -6.65
N SER A 169 2.27 -8.12 -6.99
CA SER A 169 3.17 -7.30 -7.82
C SER A 169 4.31 -6.63 -7.02
N TRP A 170 4.27 -6.69 -5.69
CA TRP A 170 5.12 -5.91 -4.81
C TRP A 170 6.48 -6.59 -4.55
N CYS A 171 7.54 -5.99 -5.11
CA CYS A 171 8.91 -6.50 -5.05
C CYS A 171 9.76 -5.88 -3.91
N TRP A 172 9.22 -5.83 -2.69
CA TRP A 172 9.91 -5.19 -1.56
C TRP A 172 11.27 -5.82 -1.24
N HIS A 173 12.26 -4.98 -0.98
CA HIS A 173 13.57 -5.36 -0.45
C HIS A 173 13.98 -4.45 0.71
N PHE A 174 15.01 -4.85 1.46
CA PHE A 174 15.52 -4.03 2.55
C PHE A 174 16.10 -2.74 1.99
N ALA A 175 15.70 -1.61 2.56
CA ALA A 175 16.43 -0.38 2.30
C ALA A 175 17.84 -0.51 2.87
N GLY A 176 18.83 0.01 2.16
CA GLY A 176 20.23 -0.04 2.56
C GLY A 176 20.72 1.26 3.21
N TRP A 177 21.92 1.20 3.78
CA TRP A 177 22.74 2.36 4.13
C TRP A 177 24.22 2.07 3.86
N TRP A 178 24.96 3.13 3.52
CA TRP A 178 26.39 3.03 3.22
C TRP A 178 27.23 3.42 4.43
N CYS A 179 28.07 2.51 4.88
CA CYS A 179 29.07 2.79 5.91
C CYS A 179 30.24 3.61 5.31
N ALA A 180 30.87 4.45 6.14
CA ALA A 180 32.06 5.21 5.78
C ALA A 180 33.24 4.33 5.30
N CYS A 181 33.28 3.05 5.67
CA CYS A 181 34.27 2.10 5.14
C CYS A 181 33.95 1.58 3.73
N GLY A 182 32.86 2.06 3.10
CA GLY A 182 32.45 1.67 1.74
C GLY A 182 31.58 0.41 1.65
N ARG A 183 31.13 -0.14 2.79
CA ARG A 183 30.25 -1.32 2.82
C ARG A 183 28.78 -0.92 2.86
N ASP A 184 27.96 -1.57 2.04
CA ASP A 184 26.50 -1.50 2.10
C ASP A 184 25.96 -2.43 3.19
N ASN A 185 24.88 -2.01 3.82
CA ASN A 185 24.25 -2.76 4.90
C ASN A 185 22.74 -2.54 4.82
N ASP A 186 21.97 -3.56 5.19
CA ASP A 186 20.53 -3.41 5.36
C ASP A 186 20.22 -2.44 6.52
N TRP A 187 19.12 -1.69 6.41
CA TRP A 187 18.74 -0.65 7.36
C TRP A 187 18.72 -1.12 8.81
N HIS A 188 18.26 -2.35 9.07
CA HIS A 188 18.16 -2.93 10.40
C HIS A 188 19.53 -3.30 11.01
N VAL A 189 20.60 -3.33 10.21
CA VAL A 189 21.96 -3.56 10.70
C VAL A 189 22.49 -2.26 11.31
N LEU A 190 22.49 -2.17 12.64
CA LEU A 190 22.83 -0.93 13.37
C LEU A 190 24.33 -0.62 13.43
N LYS A 191 25.19 -1.61 13.18
CA LYS A 191 26.66 -1.46 13.15
C LYS A 191 27.20 -2.16 11.93
N CYS A 192 28.12 -1.51 11.22
CA CYS A 192 28.78 -2.12 10.07
C CYS A 192 29.53 -3.40 10.53
N PRO A 193 29.26 -4.58 9.97
CA PRO A 193 29.94 -5.81 10.38
C PRO A 193 31.43 -5.86 10.01
N SER A 194 31.93 -4.88 9.23
CA SER A 194 33.34 -4.80 8.81
C SER A 194 34.18 -3.93 9.75
N CYS A 195 33.69 -2.75 10.11
CA CYS A 195 34.45 -1.75 10.88
C CYS A 195 33.77 -1.33 12.20
N GLU A 196 32.64 -1.96 12.54
CA GLU A 196 31.84 -1.75 13.76
C GLU A 196 31.27 -0.34 13.96
N LEU A 197 31.46 0.58 13.00
CA LEU A 197 30.89 1.92 13.07
C LEU A 197 29.35 1.85 13.09
N PRO A 198 28.69 2.57 14.02
CA PRO A 198 27.23 2.58 14.12
C PRO A 198 26.60 3.39 12.98
N ARG A 199 25.49 2.92 12.41
CA ARG A 199 24.76 3.57 11.30
C ARG A 199 24.51 5.06 11.55
N ASP A 200 24.07 5.40 12.76
CA ASP A 200 23.62 6.75 13.11
C ASP A 200 24.74 7.66 13.65
N ALA A 201 25.99 7.16 13.74
CA ALA A 201 27.16 7.97 14.12
C ALA A 201 28.34 7.75 13.18
N GLN A 202 28.07 7.68 11.87
CA GLN A 202 29.11 7.64 10.85
C GLN A 202 29.91 8.96 10.84
N PRO A 203 31.23 8.91 10.64
CA PRO A 203 32.02 10.12 10.43
C PRO A 203 31.51 10.85 9.18
N ALA A 204 31.58 12.18 9.18
CA ALA A 204 31.28 12.96 7.99
C ALA A 204 32.16 12.49 6.82
N LYS A 205 31.59 12.37 5.62
CA LYS A 205 32.38 12.10 4.41
C LYS A 205 33.37 13.25 4.25
N THR A 206 34.67 12.96 4.40
CA THR A 206 35.72 13.90 3.99
C THR A 206 35.66 13.97 2.46
N THR A 207 35.01 15.01 1.94
CA THR A 207 35.01 15.36 0.52
C THR A 207 36.39 15.73 0.03
#